data_AF-A0A1F9P5M1-F1
#
_entry.id   AF-A0A1F9P5M1-F1
#
_cell.length_a   1.000
_cell.length_b   1.000
_cell.length_c   1.000
_cell.angle_alpha   90.00
_cell.angle_beta   90.00
_cell.angle_gamma   90.00
#
_symmetry.space_group_name_H-M   'P 1'
#
loop_
_entity.id
_entity.type
_entity.pdbx_description
1 polymer ?
#
loop_
_entity_poly.entity_id
_entity_poly.type
_entity_poly.pdbx_seq_one_letter_code
_entity_poly.pdbx_strand_id
1 'polypeptide(L)'
;MPLSFRSENYGNIAFGFFNIESDMLLLENYFFFAHRFCEWMGDLSEKKEIESVKLEPQVDVIENPGDIGDLMGAIHGVRFTGFIGRIYQLFPFPHDPGEFRQNPEGFNTQKMVEEEIKPFSKIKPMPFRFFHDRVGVGPYEFSIPVFHELIRYVWEGGYPRWKDGIRPGYVMGMKKRVEKNSNSFFKGVFASQKI
;
A
#
# COMPACT_ATOMS: atom_id res chain seq x y z
N MET A 1 -4.14 7.09 -5.01
CA MET A 1 -5.11 7.59 -4.02
C MET A 1 -5.58 6.46 -3.17
N PRO A 2 -5.51 6.60 -1.83
CA PRO A 2 -5.99 5.58 -0.94
C PRO A 2 -7.48 5.36 -1.19
N LEU A 3 -7.90 4.10 -1.24
CA LEU A 3 -9.30 3.71 -1.29
C LEU A 3 -9.72 3.14 0.05
N SER A 4 -11.03 3.03 0.23
CA SER A 4 -11.61 2.44 1.42
C SER A 4 -11.83 0.95 1.21
N PHE A 5 -11.30 0.14 2.12
CA PHE A 5 -11.44 -1.32 2.14
C PHE A 5 -12.13 -1.74 3.44
N ARG A 6 -13.09 -2.64 3.34
CA ARG A 6 -13.85 -3.09 4.51
C ARG A 6 -13.03 -4.09 5.34
N SER A 7 -12.63 -3.68 6.54
CA SER A 7 -12.17 -4.58 7.59
C SER A 7 -13.35 -5.24 8.32
N GLU A 8 -13.10 -6.39 8.91
CA GLU A 8 -14.06 -7.15 9.71
C GLU A 8 -14.26 -6.54 11.10
N ASN A 9 -13.26 -5.81 11.63
CA ASN A 9 -13.22 -5.37 13.02
C ASN A 9 -13.21 -3.84 13.24
N TYR A 10 -12.89 -3.02 12.24
CA TYR A 10 -12.85 -1.55 12.35
C TYR A 10 -13.67 -0.82 11.28
N GLY A 11 -14.46 -1.56 10.47
CA GLY A 11 -15.23 -0.98 9.38
C GLY A 11 -14.32 -0.59 8.21
N ASN A 12 -14.54 0.57 7.63
CA ASN A 12 -13.86 1.02 6.42
C ASN A 12 -12.47 1.60 6.73
N ILE A 13 -11.44 1.01 6.12
CA ILE A 13 -10.03 1.30 6.33
C ILE A 13 -9.41 1.88 5.06
N ALA A 14 -8.72 3.01 5.18
CA ALA A 14 -7.97 3.61 4.09
C ALA A 14 -6.70 2.80 3.79
N PHE A 15 -6.53 2.41 2.53
CA PHE A 15 -5.29 1.80 2.04
C PHE A 15 -4.92 2.33 0.65
N GLY A 16 -3.64 2.60 0.45
CA GLY A 16 -3.08 2.83 -0.89
C GLY A 16 -2.09 3.98 -0.99
N PHE A 17 -1.64 4.26 -2.21
CA PHE A 17 -0.80 5.41 -2.53
C PHE A 17 -1.48 6.73 -2.20
N PHE A 18 -0.82 7.61 -1.45
CA PHE A 18 -1.33 8.95 -1.13
C PHE A 18 -0.68 10.06 -1.95
N ASN A 19 0.35 9.78 -2.74
CA ASN A 19 0.98 10.72 -3.66
C ASN A 19 1.44 9.94 -4.90
N ILE A 20 1.32 10.52 -6.10
CA ILE A 20 1.61 9.81 -7.36
C ILE A 20 3.11 9.70 -7.68
N GLU A 21 3.95 10.56 -7.09
CA GLU A 21 5.41 10.57 -7.30
C GLU A 21 6.16 9.65 -6.32
N SER A 22 5.49 9.22 -5.25
CA SER A 22 6.03 8.24 -4.29
C SER A 22 5.36 6.90 -4.45
N ASP A 23 6.12 5.81 -4.29
CA ASP A 23 5.56 4.47 -4.16
C ASP A 23 5.19 4.09 -2.70
N MET A 24 5.16 5.06 -1.78
CA MET A 24 4.73 4.83 -0.41
C MET A 24 3.22 4.60 -0.32
N LEU A 25 2.85 3.50 0.34
CA LEU A 25 1.48 3.13 0.69
C LEU A 25 1.20 3.58 2.13
N LEU A 26 -0.07 3.89 2.39
CA LEU A 26 -0.61 3.92 3.74
C LEU A 26 -1.62 2.79 3.97
N LEU A 27 -1.74 2.35 5.21
CA LEU A 27 -2.83 1.57 5.77
C LEU A 27 -3.25 2.28 7.06
N GLU A 28 -4.26 3.15 6.99
CA GLU A 28 -4.53 4.18 8.00
C GLU A 28 -3.27 4.95 8.39
N ASN A 29 -2.66 4.59 9.53
CA ASN A 29 -1.52 5.25 10.13
C ASN A 29 -0.19 4.47 9.99
N TYR A 30 -0.22 3.34 9.28
CA TYR A 30 0.96 2.56 8.92
C TYR A 30 1.44 2.95 7.51
N PHE A 31 2.71 3.30 7.38
CA PHE A 31 3.34 3.76 6.13
C PHE A 31 4.48 2.82 5.73
N PHE A 32 4.47 2.37 4.48
CA PHE A 32 5.49 1.47 3.93
C PHE A 32 5.54 1.54 2.41
N PHE A 33 6.71 1.29 1.83
CA PHE A 33 6.87 1.32 0.37
C PHE A 33 6.27 0.11 -0.33
N ALA A 34 5.71 0.33 -1.52
CA ALA A 34 5.06 -0.71 -2.32
C ALA A 34 6.01 -1.84 -2.72
N HIS A 35 7.31 -1.57 -2.92
CA HIS A 35 8.30 -2.62 -3.18
C HIS A 35 8.37 -3.62 -2.01
N ARG A 36 8.35 -3.16 -0.76
CA ARG A 36 8.37 -4.03 0.42
C ARG A 36 7.10 -4.86 0.54
N PHE A 37 5.94 -4.24 0.31
CA PHE A 37 4.67 -4.95 0.27
C PHE A 37 4.70 -6.07 -0.79
N CYS A 38 5.21 -5.77 -1.99
CA CYS A 38 5.36 -6.73 -3.08
C CYS A 38 6.32 -7.88 -2.74
N GLU A 39 7.42 -7.58 -2.06
CA GLU A 39 8.34 -8.60 -1.53
C GLU A 39 7.65 -9.50 -0.51
N TRP A 40 6.93 -8.94 0.47
CA TRP A 40 6.20 -9.74 1.47
C TRP A 40 5.19 -10.67 0.84
N MET A 41 4.41 -10.19 -0.13
CA MET A 41 3.42 -11.02 -0.83
C MET A 41 4.10 -12.13 -1.65
N GLY A 42 5.22 -11.81 -2.30
CA GLY A 42 6.04 -12.81 -2.99
C GLY A 42 6.58 -13.88 -2.04
N ASP A 43 7.14 -13.48 -0.90
CA ASP A 43 7.71 -14.38 0.12
C ASP A 43 6.64 -15.27 0.74
N LEU A 44 5.46 -14.71 1.02
CA LEU A 44 4.30 -15.45 1.53
C LEU A 44 3.81 -16.50 0.53
N SER A 45 3.83 -16.18 -0.77
CA SER A 45 3.38 -17.11 -1.80
C SER A 45 4.23 -18.38 -1.89
N GLU A 46 5.49 -18.32 -1.45
CA GLU A 46 6.42 -19.47 -1.44
C GLU A 46 6.22 -20.39 -0.24
N LYS A 47 5.42 -19.98 0.75
CA LYS A 47 5.16 -20.79 1.95
C LYS A 47 4.11 -21.84 1.63
N LYS A 48 4.35 -23.09 2.07
CA LYS A 48 3.38 -24.19 1.91
C LYS A 48 2.17 -24.05 2.83
N GLU A 49 2.42 -23.62 4.06
CA GLU A 49 1.41 -23.40 5.10
C GLU A 49 1.49 -21.94 5.53
N ILE A 50 0.53 -21.13 5.12
CA ILE A 50 0.56 -19.68 5.40
C ILE A 50 0.20 -19.36 6.85
N GLU A 51 -0.63 -20.21 7.49
CA GLU A 51 -1.10 -20.07 8.87
C GLU A 51 0.03 -20.18 9.90
N SER A 52 1.12 -20.87 9.56
CA SER A 52 2.31 -21.01 10.43
C SER A 52 3.35 -19.90 10.22
N VAL A 53 3.12 -18.99 9.26
CA VAL A 53 4.07 -17.93 8.94
C VAL A 53 4.01 -16.84 9.99
N LYS A 54 5.18 -16.54 10.57
CA LYS A 54 5.39 -15.32 11.34
C LYS A 54 6.01 -14.24 10.46
N LEU A 55 5.22 -13.23 10.12
CA LEU A 55 5.67 -12.07 9.35
C LEU A 55 5.35 -10.79 10.13
N GLU A 56 6.38 -10.06 10.55
CA GLU A 56 6.26 -8.85 11.38
C GLU A 56 7.18 -7.73 10.85
N PRO A 57 6.91 -7.19 9.65
CA PRO A 57 7.72 -6.12 9.08
C PRO A 57 7.75 -4.89 9.98
N GLN A 58 8.91 -4.25 10.03
CA GLN A 58 9.08 -2.93 10.62
C GLN A 58 8.66 -1.87 9.61
N VAL A 59 7.71 -1.02 9.99
CA VAL A 59 7.13 0.04 9.16
C VAL A 59 7.04 1.33 9.96
N ASP A 60 6.89 2.46 9.26
CA ASP A 60 6.65 3.75 9.88
C ASP A 60 5.21 3.82 10.40
N VAL A 61 5.04 4.21 11.66
CA VAL A 61 3.72 4.41 12.27
C VAL A 61 3.63 5.83 12.81
N ILE A 62 2.65 6.58 12.31
CA ILE A 62 2.33 7.92 12.81
C ILE A 62 1.20 7.77 13.84
N GLU A 63 1.52 7.95 15.12
CA GLU A 63 0.54 7.68 16.21
C GLU A 63 -0.51 8.78 16.35
N ASN A 64 -0.10 10.03 16.13
CA ASN A 64 -0.97 11.19 16.26
C ASN A 64 -1.62 11.49 14.90
N PRO A 65 -2.96 11.41 14.76
CA PRO A 65 -3.64 11.69 13.49
C PRO A 65 -3.35 13.08 12.92
N GLY A 66 -3.09 14.08 13.78
CA GLY A 66 -2.71 15.43 13.33
C GLY A 66 -1.37 15.48 12.58
N ASP A 67 -0.48 14.53 12.85
CA ASP A 67 0.83 14.39 12.21
C ASP A 67 0.76 13.64 10.87
N ILE A 68 -0.34 12.95 10.58
CA ILE A 68 -0.59 12.34 9.25
C ILE A 68 -0.86 13.45 8.23
N GLY A 69 -1.75 14.38 8.56
CA GLY A 69 -2.10 15.51 7.70
C GLY A 69 -3.43 15.38 6.95
N ASP A 70 -3.78 16.43 6.22
CA ASP A 70 -5.03 16.54 5.44
C ASP A 70 -4.78 16.26 3.95
N LEU A 71 -5.05 15.03 3.51
CA LEU A 71 -4.86 14.62 2.11
C LEU A 71 -5.71 15.43 1.13
N MET A 72 -6.99 15.68 1.46
CA MET A 72 -7.88 16.42 0.56
C MET A 72 -7.47 17.89 0.48
N GLY A 73 -7.10 18.48 1.63
CA GLY A 73 -6.56 19.84 1.69
C GLY A 73 -5.25 20.00 0.90
N ALA A 74 -4.38 19.00 0.94
CA ALA A 74 -3.10 19.00 0.24
C ALA A 74 -3.28 18.87 -1.29
N ILE A 75 -4.17 17.99 -1.74
CA ILE A 75 -4.51 17.83 -3.17
C ILE A 75 -5.07 19.12 -3.76
N HIS A 76 -5.90 19.85 -3.02
CA HIS A 76 -6.45 21.13 -3.45
C HIS A 76 -5.50 22.31 -3.26
N GLY A 77 -4.30 22.10 -2.72
CA GLY A 77 -3.31 23.15 -2.48
C GLY A 77 -3.72 24.17 -1.41
N VAL A 78 -4.68 23.82 -0.54
CA VAL A 78 -5.26 24.73 0.46
C VAL A 78 -4.60 24.56 1.83
N ARG A 79 -4.29 23.31 2.23
CA ARG A 79 -3.71 23.00 3.54
C ARG A 79 -2.62 21.95 3.40
N PHE A 80 -1.42 22.32 3.82
CA PHE A 80 -0.27 21.41 3.91
C PHE A 80 0.06 21.18 5.38
N THR A 81 -0.54 20.16 5.98
CA THR A 81 -0.32 19.76 7.37
C THR A 81 0.20 18.34 7.46
N GLY A 82 0.91 18.02 8.54
CA GLY A 82 1.46 16.69 8.79
C GLY A 82 2.42 16.21 7.70
N PHE A 83 2.67 14.90 7.70
CA PHE A 83 3.53 14.23 6.74
C PHE A 83 2.99 14.34 5.31
N ILE A 84 1.70 14.08 5.09
CA ILE A 84 1.08 14.16 3.76
C ILE A 84 1.25 15.57 3.17
N GLY A 85 1.03 16.61 3.97
CA GLY A 85 1.24 17.99 3.53
C GLY A 85 2.67 18.26 3.07
N ARG A 86 3.68 17.74 3.79
CA ARG A 86 5.09 17.86 3.36
C ARG A 86 5.36 17.19 2.03
N ILE A 87 4.84 15.97 1.84
CA ILE A 87 5.02 15.26 0.58
C ILE A 87 4.38 16.03 -0.58
N TYR A 88 3.20 16.64 -0.39
CA TYR A 88 2.58 17.46 -1.42
C TYR A 88 3.24 18.83 -1.65
N GLN A 89 4.09 19.30 -0.73
CA GLN A 89 4.95 20.46 -0.99
C GLN A 89 6.13 20.09 -1.90
N LEU A 90 6.67 18.88 -1.74
CA LEU A 90 7.77 18.36 -2.58
C LEU A 90 7.27 17.87 -3.94
N PHE A 91 6.12 17.20 -3.94
CA PHE A 91 5.49 16.58 -5.10
C PHE A 91 4.02 17.04 -5.18
N PRO A 92 3.77 18.26 -5.69
CA PRO A 92 2.43 18.82 -5.79
C PRO A 92 1.52 17.97 -6.68
N PHE A 93 0.21 18.14 -6.50
CA PHE A 93 -0.76 17.58 -7.42
C PHE A 93 -0.51 18.16 -8.83
N PRO A 94 -0.56 17.33 -9.89
CA PRO A 94 -0.26 17.79 -11.24
C PRO A 94 -1.26 18.86 -11.69
N HIS A 95 -0.78 19.85 -12.46
CA HIS A 95 -1.65 20.88 -13.02
C HIS A 95 -2.64 20.32 -14.05
N ASP A 96 -2.22 19.32 -14.82
CA ASP A 96 -3.08 18.57 -15.74
C ASP A 96 -3.65 17.32 -15.03
N PRO A 97 -4.97 17.21 -14.83
CA PRO A 97 -5.59 16.01 -14.28
C PRO A 97 -5.31 14.73 -15.10
N GLY A 98 -5.00 14.84 -16.39
CA GLY A 98 -4.60 13.71 -17.23
C GLY A 98 -3.28 13.07 -16.80
N GLU A 99 -2.38 13.86 -16.18
CA GLU A 99 -1.12 13.39 -15.62
C GLU A 99 -1.26 12.75 -14.25
N PHE A 100 -2.47 12.77 -13.67
CA PHE A 100 -2.76 12.07 -12.44
C PHE A 100 -2.72 10.56 -12.67
N ARG A 101 -1.51 9.99 -12.58
CA ARG A 101 -1.15 8.60 -12.81
C ARG A 101 -0.04 8.21 -11.87
N GLN A 102 -0.11 7.01 -11.27
CA GLN A 102 0.94 6.53 -10.37
C GLN A 102 2.25 6.38 -11.14
N ASN A 103 3.29 7.08 -10.71
CA ASN A 103 4.60 7.06 -11.34
C ASN A 103 5.27 5.69 -11.10
N PRO A 104 5.58 4.90 -12.16
CA PRO A 104 6.26 3.61 -12.00
C PRO A 104 7.69 3.75 -11.48
N GLU A 105 8.27 4.95 -11.57
CA GLU A 105 9.59 5.29 -11.04
C GLU A 105 9.52 5.89 -9.63
N GLY A 106 8.38 5.79 -8.94
CA GLY A 106 8.23 6.31 -7.58
C GLY A 106 9.24 5.75 -6.58
N PHE A 107 9.87 4.61 -6.88
CA PHE A 107 10.98 4.08 -6.07
C PHE A 107 12.21 5.00 -6.03
N ASN A 108 12.38 5.90 -7.02
CA ASN A 108 13.47 6.87 -7.04
C ASN A 108 13.34 7.95 -5.95
N THR A 109 12.14 8.16 -5.41
CA THR A 109 11.87 9.18 -4.38
C THR A 109 11.98 8.64 -2.95
N GLN A 110 12.15 7.32 -2.77
CA GLN A 110 12.07 6.67 -1.45
C GLN A 110 12.98 7.29 -0.40
N LYS A 111 14.25 7.51 -0.73
CA LYS A 111 15.21 8.11 0.21
C LYS A 111 14.73 9.47 0.72
N MET A 112 14.16 10.30 -0.17
CA MET A 112 13.64 11.62 0.21
C MET A 112 12.40 11.49 1.10
N VAL A 113 11.45 10.65 0.70
CA VAL A 113 10.20 10.42 1.45
C VAL A 113 10.47 9.79 2.82
N GLU A 114 11.45 8.91 2.92
CA GLU A 114 11.92 8.29 4.17
C GLU A 114 12.54 9.34 5.11
N GLU A 115 13.28 10.33 4.60
CA GLU A 115 13.75 11.43 5.46
C GLU A 115 12.59 12.32 5.96
N GLU A 116 11.58 12.56 5.11
CA GLU A 116 10.44 13.42 5.47
C GLU A 116 9.49 12.82 6.49
N ILE A 117 9.34 11.47 6.54
CA ILE A 117 8.43 10.82 7.48
C ILE A 117 9.00 10.74 8.90
N LYS A 118 10.34 10.67 9.04
CA LYS A 118 11.04 10.48 10.33
C LYS A 118 10.60 11.41 11.47
N PRO A 119 10.33 12.72 11.25
CA PRO A 119 9.88 13.61 12.32
C PRO A 119 8.48 13.28 12.86
N PHE A 120 7.67 12.52 12.11
CA PHE A 120 6.27 12.22 12.41
C PHE A 120 6.05 10.79 12.88
N SER A 121 6.94 9.86 12.50
CA SER A 121 6.74 8.43 12.70
C SER A 121 7.65 7.84 13.79
N LYS A 122 7.27 6.64 14.21
CA LYS A 122 8.18 5.69 14.86
C LYS A 122 8.16 4.39 14.07
N ILE A 123 9.31 3.74 13.97
CA ILE A 123 9.38 2.39 13.42
C ILE A 123 8.75 1.41 14.41
N LYS A 124 7.76 0.64 13.95
CA LYS A 124 7.06 -0.38 14.74
C LYS A 124 6.78 -1.64 13.92
N PRO A 125 6.62 -2.80 14.57
CA PRO A 125 6.14 -3.99 13.89
C PRO A 125 4.68 -3.84 13.44
N MET A 126 4.39 -4.26 12.22
CA MET A 126 3.05 -4.47 11.69
C MET A 126 2.85 -5.97 11.40
N PRO A 127 2.35 -6.76 12.37
CA PRO A 127 2.21 -8.19 12.21
C PRO A 127 1.20 -8.56 11.12
N PHE A 128 1.55 -9.53 10.29
CA PHE A 128 0.62 -10.28 9.46
C PHE A 128 0.24 -11.56 10.22
N ARG A 129 -1.06 -11.81 10.34
CA ARG A 129 -1.62 -13.02 10.97
C ARG A 129 -2.56 -13.69 10.00
N PHE A 130 -2.32 -14.96 9.70
CA PHE A 130 -3.14 -15.71 8.75
C PHE A 130 -4.02 -16.69 9.53
N PHE A 131 -5.32 -16.56 9.30
CA PHE A 131 -6.34 -17.45 9.83
C PHE A 131 -7.00 -18.17 8.65
N HIS A 132 -7.86 -19.14 8.97
CA HIS A 132 -8.56 -19.92 7.95
C HIS A 132 -9.41 -19.07 6.99
N ASP A 133 -10.08 -18.04 7.51
CA ASP A 133 -11.07 -17.23 6.78
C ASP A 133 -10.70 -15.75 6.61
N ARG A 134 -9.61 -15.31 7.26
CA ARG A 134 -9.22 -13.89 7.31
C ARG A 134 -7.73 -13.68 7.51
N VAL A 135 -7.31 -12.44 7.32
CA VAL A 135 -5.93 -11.98 7.43
C VAL A 135 -5.89 -10.76 8.35
N GLY A 136 -5.11 -10.84 9.42
CA GLY A 136 -4.75 -9.68 10.22
C GLY A 136 -3.56 -8.94 9.61
N VAL A 137 -3.65 -7.63 9.47
CA VAL A 137 -2.54 -6.72 9.12
C VAL A 137 -2.51 -5.60 10.16
N GLY A 138 -1.51 -5.63 11.04
CA GLY A 138 -1.51 -4.75 12.21
C GLY A 138 -2.76 -5.01 13.08
N PRO A 139 -3.56 -3.99 13.44
CA PRO A 139 -4.79 -4.16 14.20
C PRO A 139 -6.00 -4.56 13.34
N TYR A 140 -5.89 -4.47 12.01
CA TYR A 140 -7.03 -4.66 11.10
C TYR A 140 -7.15 -6.12 10.66
N GLU A 141 -8.37 -6.62 10.57
CA GLU A 141 -8.66 -7.95 10.02
C GLU A 141 -9.46 -7.80 8.73
N PHE A 142 -9.07 -8.52 7.68
CA PHE A 142 -9.73 -8.52 6.38
C PHE A 142 -10.14 -9.94 6.03
N SER A 143 -11.34 -10.14 5.50
CA SER A 143 -11.65 -11.38 4.79
C SER A 143 -10.65 -11.59 3.65
N ILE A 144 -10.39 -12.85 3.31
CA ILE A 144 -9.45 -13.20 2.22
C ILE A 144 -9.77 -12.46 0.90
N PRO A 145 -11.03 -12.34 0.45
CA PRO A 145 -11.36 -11.60 -0.75
C PRO A 145 -10.96 -10.13 -0.70
N VAL A 146 -11.17 -9.44 0.43
CA VAL A 146 -10.79 -8.02 0.59
C VAL A 146 -9.28 -7.88 0.67
N PHE A 147 -8.58 -8.78 1.38
CA PHE A 147 -7.11 -8.77 1.38
C PHE A 147 -6.54 -8.94 -0.04
N HIS A 148 -7.16 -9.79 -0.86
CA HIS A 148 -6.82 -9.91 -2.28
C HIS A 148 -7.09 -8.62 -3.08
N GLU A 149 -8.08 -7.80 -2.69
CA GLU A 149 -8.29 -6.48 -3.30
C GLU A 149 -7.16 -5.51 -2.97
N LEU A 150 -6.57 -5.57 -1.77
CA LEU A 150 -5.36 -4.77 -1.44
C LEU A 150 -4.19 -5.13 -2.38
N ILE A 151 -3.98 -6.42 -2.64
CA ILE A 151 -2.94 -6.90 -3.56
C ILE A 151 -3.24 -6.41 -4.99
N ARG A 152 -4.49 -6.55 -5.45
CA ARG A 152 -4.92 -6.08 -6.77
C ARG A 152 -4.78 -4.56 -6.92
N TYR A 153 -5.12 -3.80 -5.88
CA TYR A 153 -4.94 -2.35 -5.86
C TYR A 153 -3.49 -1.98 -6.18
N VAL A 154 -2.51 -2.61 -5.52
CA VAL A 154 -1.09 -2.35 -5.81
C VAL A 154 -0.71 -2.81 -7.22
N TRP A 155 -1.21 -3.97 -7.66
CA TRP A 155 -1.01 -4.48 -9.02
C TRP A 155 -1.51 -3.50 -10.11
N GLU A 156 -2.65 -2.84 -9.88
CA GLU A 156 -3.25 -1.90 -10.84
C GLU A 156 -2.60 -0.51 -10.80
N GLY A 157 -1.83 -0.20 -9.75
CA GLY A 157 -1.24 1.13 -9.52
C GLY A 157 -2.19 2.04 -8.77
N GLY A 158 -3.09 1.42 -8.01
CA GLY A 158 -4.18 2.06 -7.30
C GLY A 158 -5.15 2.78 -8.21
N TYR A 159 -5.84 3.76 -7.64
CA TYR A 159 -6.53 4.80 -8.39
C TYR A 159 -5.65 6.04 -8.33
N PRO A 160 -5.01 6.49 -9.42
CA PRO A 160 -5.52 6.47 -10.80
C PRO A 160 -4.85 5.47 -11.79
N ARG A 161 -4.27 4.37 -11.31
CA ARG A 161 -3.48 3.37 -12.06
C ARG A 161 -2.09 3.86 -12.45
N TRP A 162 -1.24 2.92 -12.86
CA TRP A 162 0.11 3.19 -13.35
C TRP A 162 0.13 4.09 -14.60
N LYS A 163 1.08 5.02 -14.64
CA LYS A 163 1.37 5.87 -15.80
C LYS A 163 1.70 5.01 -17.01
N ASP A 164 1.06 5.33 -18.13
CA ASP A 164 1.16 4.60 -19.41
C ASP A 164 0.88 3.08 -19.32
N GLY A 165 0.24 2.63 -18.24
CA GLY A 165 0.02 1.20 -17.95
C GLY A 165 1.29 0.42 -17.58
N ILE A 166 2.42 1.11 -17.38
CA ILE A 166 3.72 0.51 -17.10
C ILE A 166 3.82 0.16 -15.61
N ARG A 167 4.05 -1.11 -15.31
CA ARG A 167 4.22 -1.57 -13.93
C ARG A 167 5.70 -1.59 -13.53
N PRO A 168 6.05 -1.16 -12.31
CA PRO A 168 7.40 -1.31 -11.78
C PRO A 168 7.85 -2.78 -11.74
N GLY A 169 9.17 -2.99 -11.80
CA GLY A 169 9.77 -4.33 -11.74
C GLY A 169 9.35 -5.13 -10.50
N TYR A 170 9.23 -4.48 -9.34
CA TYR A 170 8.82 -5.14 -8.09
C TYR A 170 7.36 -5.65 -8.14
N VAL A 171 6.46 -4.93 -8.81
CA VAL A 171 5.05 -5.35 -9.00
C VAL A 171 4.98 -6.55 -9.93
N MET A 172 5.72 -6.51 -11.04
CA MET A 172 5.83 -7.63 -11.98
C MET A 172 6.46 -8.86 -11.31
N GLY A 173 7.46 -8.65 -10.47
CA GLY A 173 8.12 -9.68 -9.66
C GLY A 173 7.16 -10.35 -8.69
N MET A 174 6.38 -9.57 -7.93
CA MET A 174 5.33 -10.09 -7.04
C MET A 174 4.37 -10.99 -7.79
N LYS A 175 3.77 -10.51 -8.89
CA LYS A 175 2.81 -11.31 -9.67
C LYS A 175 3.41 -12.63 -10.13
N LYS A 176 4.62 -12.59 -10.69
CA LYS A 176 5.32 -13.79 -11.17
C LYS A 176 5.56 -14.81 -10.06
N ARG A 177 5.98 -14.36 -8.87
CA ARG A 177 6.18 -15.24 -7.71
C ARG A 177 4.87 -15.86 -7.26
N VAL A 178 3.85 -15.03 -7.08
CA VAL A 178 2.52 -15.47 -6.65
C VAL A 178 1.89 -16.48 -7.63
N GLU A 179 1.95 -16.24 -8.94
CA GLU A 179 1.39 -17.16 -9.96
C GLU A 179 2.21 -18.45 -10.12
N LYS A 180 3.53 -18.40 -9.92
CA LYS A 180 4.41 -19.56 -10.01
C LYS A 180 4.16 -20.55 -8.87
N ASN A 181 3.80 -20.05 -7.70
CA ASN A 181 3.68 -20.87 -6.51
C ASN A 181 2.25 -21.41 -6.33
N SER A 182 2.13 -22.66 -5.89
CA SER A 182 0.85 -23.36 -5.73
C SER A 182 0.17 -23.09 -4.38
N ASN A 183 0.46 -21.97 -3.73
CA ASN A 183 -0.16 -21.64 -2.45
C ASN A 183 -1.65 -21.30 -2.67
N SER A 184 -2.53 -22.10 -2.04
CA SER A 184 -3.98 -21.99 -2.19
C SER A 184 -4.54 -20.66 -1.70
N PHE A 185 -3.88 -20.01 -0.75
CA PHE A 185 -4.29 -18.70 -0.24
C PHE A 185 -4.35 -17.69 -1.37
N PHE A 186 -3.33 -17.61 -2.23
CA PHE A 186 -3.27 -16.64 -3.32
C PHE A 186 -4.05 -17.06 -4.57
N LYS A 187 -4.75 -18.19 -4.54
CA LYS A 187 -5.45 -18.72 -5.71
C LYS A 187 -6.51 -17.71 -6.19
N GLY A 188 -6.39 -17.33 -7.46
CA GLY A 188 -7.33 -16.42 -8.10
C GLY A 188 -7.12 -14.93 -7.77
N VAL A 189 -6.06 -14.54 -7.05
CA VAL A 189 -5.81 -13.13 -6.72
C VAL A 189 -5.72 -12.24 -7.98
N PHE A 190 -5.14 -12.76 -9.06
CA PHE A 190 -4.99 -12.08 -10.36
C PHE A 190 -5.87 -12.68 -11.47
N ALA A 191 -6.80 -13.59 -11.16
CA ALA A 191 -7.74 -14.05 -12.16
C ALA A 191 -8.62 -12.85 -12.57
N SER A 192 -8.65 -12.54 -13.86
CA SER A 192 -9.52 -11.50 -14.40
C SER A 192 -10.95 -11.78 -13.89
N GLN A 193 -11.54 -10.82 -13.16
CA GLN A 193 -12.97 -10.91 -12.88
C GLN A 193 -13.65 -10.97 -14.25
N LYS A 194 -14.30 -12.10 -14.56
CA LYS A 194 -15.26 -12.14 -15.65
C LYS A 194 -16.33 -11.13 -15.26
N ILE A 195 -16.32 -9.99 -15.94
CA ILE A 195 -17.48 -9.10 -16.01
C ILE A 195 -18.59 -9.87 -16.73
#